data_AF-A0A960MG30-F1
#
_entry.id   AF-A0A960MG30-F1
#
_cell.length_a   1.000
_cell.length_b   1.000
_cell.length_c   1.000
_cell.angle_alpha   90.00
_cell.angle_beta   90.00
_cell.angle_gamma   90.00
#
_symmetry.space_group_name_H-M   'P 1'
#
loop_
_entity.id
_entity.type
_entity.pdbx_description
1 polymer ?
#
loop_
_entity_poly.entity_id
_entity_poly.type
_entity_poly.pdbx_seq_one_letter_code
_entity_poly.pdbx_strand_id
1 'polypeptide(L)'
;DRVFDAVSLGDYAVESLDLPLPDPDQGRGTEIARNLIENTRDSGIELGAGAIDVEVHHNVLRRTHGGLRFKLPRVGPIYIHHNRLIDGSPFNLWFSMDASPAEAWVYHNTVVRGGSEFLQVSGDSMKKRDFVAPRWHFLNNLTLNERGFCHPDEKGRLDFSASHNVSTGKSCPWPGDDSRDPGSRYSVEIPHDESGKPAAGSAAIDAGVDLSTFLDGKPLPGCEPGYFRGKAPDAGAVEVE
;
A
#
# COMPACT_ATOMS: atom_id res chain seq x y z
N ASP A 1 -0.78 24.61 -17.56
CA ASP A 1 -0.42 23.26 -17.09
C ASP A 1 -1.25 22.88 -15.87
N ARG A 2 -2.16 21.90 -16.00
CA ARG A 2 -3.07 21.50 -14.92
C ARG A 2 -2.49 20.30 -14.17
N VAL A 3 -2.47 20.40 -12.85
CA VAL A 3 -2.17 19.30 -11.92
C VAL A 3 -3.49 18.54 -11.73
N PHE A 4 -3.47 17.22 -11.88
CA PHE A 4 -4.66 16.37 -11.72
C PHE A 4 -4.26 15.00 -11.19
N ASP A 5 -5.11 14.44 -10.32
CA ASP A 5 -5.14 13.03 -10.01
C ASP A 5 -5.93 12.29 -11.10
N ALA A 6 -5.54 11.05 -11.46
CA ALA A 6 -6.32 10.30 -12.45
C ALA A 6 -7.63 9.75 -11.86
N VAL A 7 -7.61 9.27 -10.61
CA VAL A 7 -8.80 8.94 -9.83
C VAL A 7 -8.66 9.59 -8.46
N SER A 8 -9.66 10.36 -8.04
CA SER A 8 -9.71 10.92 -6.68
C SER A 8 -11.03 10.55 -6.04
N LEU A 9 -10.92 9.93 -4.86
CA LEU A 9 -12.02 9.50 -4.03
C LEU A 9 -11.93 10.25 -2.70
N GLY A 10 -12.35 11.51 -2.69
CA GLY A 10 -12.27 12.36 -1.50
C GLY A 10 -12.59 13.81 -1.81
N ASP A 11 -12.78 14.61 -0.78
CA ASP A 11 -12.97 16.06 -0.88
C ASP A 11 -11.79 16.78 -0.23
N TYR A 12 -11.27 17.83 -0.86
CA TYR A 12 -10.22 18.68 -0.28
C TYR A 12 -10.70 19.34 1.03
N ALA A 13 -12.02 19.51 1.19
CA ALA A 13 -12.62 20.06 2.41
C ALA A 13 -12.44 19.15 3.64
N VAL A 14 -12.00 17.89 3.46
CA VAL A 14 -11.81 16.92 4.54
C VAL A 14 -10.34 16.54 4.77
N GLU A 15 -9.39 17.41 4.42
CA GLU A 15 -7.94 17.17 4.54
C GLU A 15 -7.36 17.24 5.98
N SER A 16 -8.19 17.50 7.00
CA SER A 16 -7.76 17.46 8.41
C SER A 16 -8.82 16.86 9.32
N LEU A 17 -8.41 16.05 10.31
CA LEU A 17 -9.30 15.49 11.33
C LEU A 17 -10.01 16.55 12.18
N ASP A 18 -9.51 17.79 12.18
CA ASP A 18 -10.14 18.92 12.87
C ASP A 18 -11.33 19.50 12.09
N LEU A 19 -11.47 19.12 10.82
CA LEU A 19 -12.60 19.50 9.97
C LEU A 19 -13.70 18.43 10.05
N PRO A 20 -14.98 18.80 9.96
CA PRO A 20 -16.07 17.84 9.92
C PRO A 20 -15.93 16.91 8.71
N LEU A 21 -16.43 15.68 8.84
CA LEU A 21 -16.65 14.76 7.72
C LEU A 21 -18.10 14.95 7.25
N PRO A 22 -18.37 15.69 6.16
CA PRO A 22 -19.74 16.04 5.78
C PRO A 22 -20.56 14.82 5.35
N ASP A 23 -19.91 13.87 4.66
CA ASP A 23 -20.51 12.64 4.20
C ASP A 23 -19.61 11.44 4.57
N PRO A 24 -19.94 10.70 5.63
CA PRO A 24 -19.19 9.51 6.01
C PRO A 24 -19.34 8.35 5.01
N ASP A 25 -20.37 8.36 4.16
CA ASP A 25 -20.62 7.33 3.14
C ASP A 25 -19.92 7.64 1.81
N GLN A 26 -19.21 8.77 1.70
CA GLN A 26 -18.50 9.13 0.49
C GLN A 26 -17.53 8.00 0.06
N GLY A 27 -17.77 7.49 -1.16
CA GLY A 27 -16.99 6.42 -1.76
C GLY A 27 -17.41 5.00 -1.41
N ARG A 28 -18.51 4.83 -0.67
CA ARG A 28 -19.02 3.50 -0.29
C ARG A 28 -19.11 2.53 -1.49
N GLY A 29 -18.50 1.35 -1.35
CA GLY A 29 -18.59 0.26 -2.31
C GLY A 29 -17.89 0.51 -3.66
N THR A 30 -16.95 1.46 -3.71
CA THR A 30 -16.24 1.78 -4.95
C THR A 30 -15.17 0.73 -5.26
N GLU A 31 -15.22 0.17 -6.46
CA GLU A 31 -14.18 -0.71 -7.02
C GLU A 31 -13.37 0.04 -8.08
N ILE A 32 -12.04 0.07 -7.90
CA ILE A 32 -11.08 0.62 -8.87
C ILE A 32 -10.18 -0.52 -9.31
N ALA A 33 -10.52 -1.15 -10.43
CA ALA A 33 -9.91 -2.41 -10.84
C ALA A 33 -9.34 -2.41 -12.26
N ARG A 34 -8.20 -3.09 -12.45
CA ARG A 34 -7.68 -3.48 -13.78
C ARG A 34 -7.44 -2.30 -14.73
N ASN A 35 -7.12 -1.12 -14.19
CA ASN A 35 -6.79 0.06 -14.97
C ASN A 35 -5.29 0.10 -15.33
N LEU A 36 -4.98 0.78 -16.44
CA LEU A 36 -3.66 1.35 -16.68
C LEU A 36 -3.75 2.86 -16.47
N ILE A 37 -3.04 3.37 -15.48
CA ILE A 37 -2.95 4.81 -15.17
C ILE A 37 -1.50 5.22 -15.37
N GLU A 38 -1.26 6.20 -16.25
CA GLU A 38 0.12 6.61 -16.55
C GLU A 38 0.30 8.11 -16.74
N ASN A 39 1.52 8.58 -16.42
CA ASN A 39 1.97 9.95 -16.65
C ASN A 39 1.09 11.02 -15.97
N THR A 40 0.61 10.74 -14.75
CA THR A 40 -0.14 11.72 -13.94
C THR A 40 0.81 12.77 -13.36
N ARG A 41 0.32 14.01 -13.22
CA ARG A 41 1.09 15.11 -12.63
C ARG A 41 0.87 15.28 -11.13
N ASP A 42 -0.15 14.65 -10.58
CA ASP A 42 -0.31 14.42 -9.14
C ASP A 42 -0.44 12.91 -8.87
N SER A 43 -1.50 12.42 -8.25
CA SER A 43 -1.63 11.01 -7.91
C SER A 43 -2.19 10.17 -9.06
N GLY A 44 -1.83 8.88 -9.10
CA GLY A 44 -2.53 7.89 -9.89
C GLY A 44 -3.92 7.68 -9.32
N ILE A 45 -3.98 7.28 -8.04
CA ILE A 45 -5.23 7.12 -7.30
C ILE A 45 -5.09 7.82 -5.94
N GLU A 46 -6.04 8.68 -5.60
CA GLU A 46 -6.17 9.31 -4.30
C GLU A 46 -7.40 8.76 -3.56
N LEU A 47 -7.25 8.41 -2.29
CA LEU A 47 -8.32 7.96 -1.39
C LEU A 47 -8.40 8.85 -0.15
N GLY A 48 -9.61 9.23 0.25
CA GLY A 48 -9.90 10.09 1.40
C GLY A 48 -11.36 9.96 1.87
N ALA A 49 -11.77 10.83 2.79
CA ALA A 49 -13.15 10.89 3.31
C ALA A 49 -13.64 9.56 3.94
N GLY A 50 -14.86 9.11 3.62
CA GLY A 50 -15.46 7.88 4.12
C GLY A 50 -14.68 6.63 3.71
N ALA A 51 -14.60 6.39 2.40
CA ALA A 51 -13.92 5.26 1.77
C ALA A 51 -14.32 3.91 2.39
N ILE A 52 -15.62 3.64 2.47
CA ILE A 52 -16.17 2.42 3.07
C ILE A 52 -16.29 1.33 2.01
N ASP A 53 -15.82 0.11 2.29
CA ASP A 53 -15.86 -1.01 1.35
C ASP A 53 -15.23 -0.65 -0.01
N VAL A 54 -14.13 0.12 0.00
CA VAL A 54 -13.42 0.50 -1.23
C VAL A 54 -12.38 -0.56 -1.57
N GLU A 55 -12.38 -1.05 -2.81
CA GLU A 55 -11.43 -2.04 -3.31
C GLU A 55 -10.61 -1.46 -4.47
N VAL A 56 -9.29 -1.42 -4.34
CA VAL A 56 -8.34 -0.93 -5.36
C VAL A 56 -7.41 -2.06 -5.74
N HIS A 57 -7.58 -2.63 -6.93
CA HIS A 57 -6.88 -3.87 -7.24
C HIS A 57 -6.54 -4.13 -8.71
N HIS A 58 -5.47 -4.92 -8.92
CA HIS A 58 -5.01 -5.31 -10.25
C HIS A 58 -4.71 -4.13 -11.20
N ASN A 59 -4.50 -2.93 -10.67
CA ASN A 59 -4.16 -1.76 -11.48
C ASN A 59 -2.66 -1.74 -11.78
N VAL A 60 -2.30 -1.13 -12.91
CA VAL A 60 -0.93 -0.76 -13.23
C VAL A 60 -0.82 0.76 -13.23
N LEU A 61 -0.05 1.30 -12.30
CA LEU A 61 0.23 2.73 -12.17
C LEU A 61 1.66 2.95 -12.63
N ARG A 62 1.86 3.67 -13.74
CA ARG A 62 3.17 3.81 -14.38
C ARG A 62 3.58 5.26 -14.55
N ARG A 63 4.77 5.63 -14.05
CA ARG A 63 5.29 7.01 -14.16
C ARG A 63 4.31 8.06 -13.62
N THR A 64 3.67 7.76 -12.50
CA THR A 64 2.78 8.67 -11.77
C THR A 64 3.61 9.50 -10.78
N HIS A 65 3.15 10.71 -10.43
CA HIS A 65 3.85 11.53 -9.42
C HIS A 65 3.64 10.97 -8.00
N GLY A 66 2.39 10.80 -7.59
CA GLY A 66 2.01 9.88 -6.50
C GLY A 66 1.42 8.60 -7.09
N GLY A 67 1.80 7.42 -6.62
CA GLY A 67 1.11 6.17 -7.01
C GLY A 67 -0.28 6.11 -6.39
N LEU A 68 -0.33 5.67 -5.13
CA LEU A 68 -1.51 5.65 -4.29
C LEU A 68 -1.34 6.70 -3.18
N ARG A 69 -2.21 7.70 -3.15
CA ARG A 69 -2.18 8.77 -2.16
C ARG A 69 -3.33 8.62 -1.18
N PHE A 70 -3.03 8.67 0.10
CA PHE A 70 -4.00 8.59 1.19
C PHE A 70 -4.18 9.98 1.79
N LYS A 71 -5.23 10.64 1.32
CA LYS A 71 -5.63 11.98 1.71
C LYS A 71 -6.71 11.92 2.80
N LEU A 72 -6.33 11.39 3.95
CA LEU A 72 -7.18 11.22 5.12
C LEU A 72 -8.45 10.37 4.88
N PRO A 73 -8.33 9.06 4.54
CA PRO A 73 -9.44 8.14 4.75
C PRO A 73 -9.79 8.06 6.25
N ARG A 74 -11.07 8.08 6.60
CA ARG A 74 -11.54 8.19 8.00
C ARG A 74 -12.37 7.01 8.50
N VAL A 75 -13.00 6.25 7.61
CA VAL A 75 -13.93 5.18 8.03
C VAL A 75 -13.39 3.79 7.66
N GLY A 76 -13.29 3.46 6.38
CA GLY A 76 -12.99 2.08 5.94
C GLY A 76 -14.18 1.12 6.10
N PRO A 77 -14.04 -0.17 5.79
CA PRO A 77 -12.81 -0.85 5.39
C PRO A 77 -12.31 -0.48 3.98
N ILE A 78 -10.99 -0.53 3.75
CA ILE A 78 -10.35 -0.33 2.44
C ILE A 78 -9.45 -1.51 2.11
N TYR A 79 -9.54 -2.04 0.89
CA TYR A 79 -8.71 -3.14 0.40
C TYR A 79 -7.87 -2.68 -0.79
N ILE A 80 -6.55 -2.80 -0.70
CA ILE A 80 -5.62 -2.35 -1.76
C ILE A 80 -4.70 -3.52 -2.08
N HIS A 81 -4.88 -4.16 -3.24
CA HIS A 81 -4.17 -5.41 -3.51
C HIS A 81 -3.89 -5.71 -4.98
N HIS A 82 -2.85 -6.50 -5.23
CA HIS A 82 -2.47 -6.93 -6.59
C HIS A 82 -2.17 -5.76 -7.56
N ASN A 83 -1.90 -4.56 -7.04
CA ASN A 83 -1.52 -3.42 -7.88
C ASN A 83 -0.03 -3.47 -8.18
N ARG A 84 0.35 -2.96 -9.35
CA ARG A 84 1.75 -2.76 -9.75
C ARG A 84 2.02 -1.27 -9.96
N LEU A 85 2.95 -0.73 -9.18
CA LEU A 85 3.41 0.65 -9.28
C LEU A 85 4.80 0.63 -9.91
N ILE A 86 4.95 1.23 -11.09
CA ILE A 86 6.15 1.09 -11.92
C ILE A 86 6.69 2.46 -12.28
N ASP A 87 7.96 2.71 -11.95
CA ASP A 87 8.67 3.97 -12.30
C ASP A 87 7.95 5.24 -11.80
N GLY A 88 7.15 5.15 -10.73
CA GLY A 88 6.49 6.31 -10.10
C GLY A 88 7.45 7.14 -9.26
N SER A 89 7.30 8.47 -9.25
CA SER A 89 8.19 9.38 -8.50
C SER A 89 7.56 10.75 -8.27
N PRO A 90 7.63 11.34 -7.07
CA PRO A 90 8.48 10.89 -5.96
C PRO A 90 7.86 9.79 -5.11
N PHE A 91 6.55 9.54 -5.16
CA PHE A 91 5.88 8.71 -4.16
C PHE A 91 5.23 7.44 -4.72
N ASN A 92 5.41 6.31 -4.04
CA ASN A 92 4.68 5.07 -4.35
C ASN A 92 3.35 5.03 -3.60
N LEU A 93 3.35 4.72 -2.30
CA LEU A 93 2.21 4.91 -1.40
C LEU A 93 2.51 6.06 -0.46
N TRP A 94 1.56 6.98 -0.29
CA TRP A 94 1.81 8.22 0.45
C TRP A 94 0.64 8.65 1.31
N PHE A 95 0.83 8.68 2.63
CA PHE A 95 -0.03 9.45 3.52
C PHE A 95 0.41 10.91 3.50
N SER A 96 -0.44 11.82 2.99
CA SER A 96 0.02 13.16 2.58
C SER A 96 -0.51 14.36 3.39
N MET A 97 -1.57 14.20 4.19
CA MET A 97 -2.24 15.34 4.85
C MET A 97 -2.27 15.24 6.36
N ASP A 98 -3.04 14.28 6.89
CA ASP A 98 -3.28 14.04 8.32
C ASP A 98 -3.32 12.54 8.60
N ALA A 99 -3.31 12.16 9.87
CA ALA A 99 -3.37 10.76 10.29
C ALA A 99 -4.68 10.11 9.86
N SER A 100 -4.63 8.88 9.35
CA SER A 100 -5.82 8.13 8.92
C SER A 100 -6.30 7.21 10.04
N PRO A 101 -7.48 7.45 10.62
CA PRO A 101 -8.06 6.49 11.56
C PRO A 101 -8.73 5.32 10.86
N ALA A 102 -8.92 5.34 9.53
CA ALA A 102 -9.62 4.27 8.80
C ALA A 102 -8.98 2.89 9.00
N GLU A 103 -9.78 1.85 8.83
CA GLU A 103 -9.29 0.48 8.73
C GLU A 103 -8.97 0.13 7.27
N ALA A 104 -7.77 -0.41 7.01
CA ALA A 104 -7.34 -0.75 5.67
C ALA A 104 -6.34 -1.92 5.61
N TRP A 105 -6.43 -2.71 4.55
CA TRP A 105 -5.50 -3.79 4.23
C TRP A 105 -4.83 -3.51 2.90
N VAL A 106 -3.50 -3.46 2.92
CA VAL A 106 -2.62 -3.25 1.77
C VAL A 106 -1.79 -4.51 1.57
N TYR A 107 -2.12 -5.31 0.56
CA TYR A 107 -1.51 -6.63 0.43
C TYR A 107 -1.27 -7.07 -1.00
N HIS A 108 -0.26 -7.92 -1.22
CA HIS A 108 0.07 -8.40 -2.56
C HIS A 108 0.27 -7.26 -3.57
N ASN A 109 0.82 -6.10 -3.20
CA ASN A 109 1.17 -5.06 -4.17
C ASN A 109 2.66 -5.15 -4.54
N THR A 110 3.01 -4.78 -5.77
CA THR A 110 4.41 -4.71 -6.22
C THR A 110 4.80 -3.29 -6.61
N VAL A 111 5.89 -2.78 -6.04
CA VAL A 111 6.56 -1.56 -6.51
C VAL A 111 7.81 -1.93 -7.30
N VAL A 112 7.99 -1.36 -8.49
CA VAL A 112 9.16 -1.56 -9.37
C VAL A 112 9.78 -0.22 -9.67
N ARG A 113 11.06 -0.04 -9.32
CA ARG A 113 11.86 1.18 -9.61
C ARG A 113 11.19 2.50 -9.16
N GLY A 114 10.46 2.47 -8.05
CA GLY A 114 9.86 3.67 -7.45
C GLY A 114 10.90 4.68 -6.96
N GLY A 115 10.56 5.97 -7.01
CA GLY A 115 11.44 7.08 -6.62
C GLY A 115 11.67 7.21 -5.10
N SER A 116 10.79 6.62 -4.30
CA SER A 116 10.84 6.54 -2.82
C SER A 116 10.71 5.10 -2.34
N GLU A 117 10.73 4.92 -1.02
CA GLU A 117 10.31 3.71 -0.33
C GLU A 117 8.88 3.29 -0.72
N PHE A 118 8.50 2.04 -0.44
CA PHE A 118 7.14 1.55 -0.72
C PHE A 118 6.06 2.44 -0.08
N LEU A 119 6.25 2.77 1.20
CA LEU A 119 5.39 3.63 1.99
C LEU A 119 6.14 4.86 2.47
N GLN A 120 5.54 6.03 2.22
CA GLN A 120 5.93 7.27 2.85
C GLN A 120 4.83 7.82 3.73
N VAL A 121 5.21 8.22 4.94
CA VAL A 121 4.34 8.90 5.89
C VAL A 121 4.84 10.33 6.03
N SER A 122 4.13 11.30 5.45
CA SER A 122 4.49 12.71 5.59
C SER A 122 3.30 13.63 5.41
N GLY A 123 2.99 14.42 6.44
CA GLY A 123 1.93 15.43 6.39
C GLY A 123 2.06 16.42 7.54
N ASP A 124 1.80 17.70 7.28
CA ASP A 124 1.97 18.73 8.30
C ASP A 124 0.97 18.60 9.45
N SER A 125 -0.25 18.13 9.18
CA SER A 125 -1.26 17.91 10.23
C SER A 125 -0.96 16.66 11.07
N MET A 126 -0.30 15.65 10.50
CA MET A 126 0.13 14.44 11.25
C MET A 126 1.04 14.78 12.42
N LYS A 127 1.86 15.84 12.29
CA LYS A 127 2.76 16.30 13.36
C LYS A 127 2.01 16.70 14.63
N LYS A 128 0.69 16.96 14.56
CA LYS A 128 -0.18 17.33 15.67
C LYS A 128 -0.90 16.13 16.31
N ARG A 129 -0.82 14.95 15.68
CA ARG A 129 -1.52 13.74 16.12
C ARG A 129 -0.61 12.87 16.97
N ASP A 130 -1.23 12.05 17.81
CA ASP A 130 -0.55 11.03 18.59
C ASP A 130 -0.54 9.64 17.92
N PHE A 131 -1.19 9.52 16.76
CA PHE A 131 -1.27 8.34 15.91
C PHE A 131 -1.05 8.71 14.43
N VAL A 132 -0.79 7.72 13.56
CA VAL A 132 -0.68 7.90 12.10
C VAL A 132 -1.71 7.07 11.36
N ALA A 133 -1.65 5.74 11.50
CA ALA A 133 -2.45 4.78 10.74
C ALA A 133 -2.66 3.48 11.54
N PRO A 134 -3.23 3.53 12.75
CA PRO A 134 -3.19 2.42 13.71
C PRO A 134 -3.97 1.16 13.28
N ARG A 135 -4.86 1.29 12.29
CA ARG A 135 -5.70 0.20 11.76
C ARG A 135 -5.35 -0.15 10.31
N TRP A 136 -4.12 0.17 9.90
CA TRP A 136 -3.61 -0.21 8.59
C TRP A 136 -2.73 -1.45 8.70
N HIS A 137 -2.90 -2.36 7.74
CA HIS A 137 -2.24 -3.66 7.70
C HIS A 137 -1.49 -3.83 6.38
N PHE A 138 -0.17 -3.98 6.42
CA PHE A 138 0.67 -4.17 5.24
C PHE A 138 1.20 -5.60 5.17
N LEU A 139 0.66 -6.41 4.25
CA LEU A 139 0.89 -7.86 4.23
C LEU A 139 1.36 -8.34 2.84
N ASN A 140 2.35 -9.24 2.76
CA ASN A 140 2.73 -9.88 1.50
C ASN A 140 3.06 -8.91 0.34
N ASN A 141 3.50 -7.67 0.60
CA ASN A 141 3.86 -6.74 -0.47
C ASN A 141 5.29 -6.96 -0.93
N LEU A 142 5.58 -6.61 -2.19
CA LEU A 142 6.88 -6.74 -2.82
C LEU A 142 7.43 -5.38 -3.25
N THR A 143 8.65 -5.07 -2.85
CA THR A 143 9.33 -3.81 -3.20
C THR A 143 10.64 -4.08 -3.92
N LEU A 144 10.67 -3.70 -5.20
CA LEU A 144 11.79 -3.85 -6.11
C LEU A 144 12.38 -2.47 -6.41
N ASN A 145 12.82 -1.79 -5.36
CA ASN A 145 13.53 -0.52 -5.43
C ASN A 145 14.68 -0.48 -4.41
N GLU A 146 15.62 0.45 -4.61
CA GLU A 146 16.80 0.57 -3.75
C GLU A 146 16.50 1.21 -2.38
N ARG A 147 15.39 1.95 -2.29
CA ARG A 147 14.99 2.72 -1.10
C ARG A 147 14.49 1.82 0.03
N GLY A 148 13.79 0.74 -0.31
CA GLY A 148 13.21 -0.20 0.64
C GLY A 148 11.75 0.11 0.94
N PHE A 149 11.30 -0.30 2.12
CA PHE A 149 9.87 -0.43 2.38
C PHE A 149 9.22 0.80 3.02
N CYS A 150 9.78 1.35 4.08
CA CYS A 150 9.13 2.47 4.77
C CYS A 150 10.12 3.60 5.03
N HIS A 151 9.69 4.82 4.75
CA HIS A 151 10.33 6.01 5.29
C HIS A 151 9.52 6.48 6.51
N PRO A 152 9.96 6.19 7.75
CA PRO A 152 9.30 6.76 8.92
C PRO A 152 9.41 8.28 8.88
N ASP A 153 8.41 8.97 9.44
CA ASP A 153 8.52 10.42 9.62
C ASP A 153 9.63 10.78 10.63
N GLU A 154 10.04 12.06 10.68
CA GLU A 154 11.09 12.53 11.59
C GLU A 154 10.76 12.32 13.09
N LYS A 155 9.50 12.02 13.43
CA LYS A 155 9.06 11.70 14.79
C LYS A 155 9.07 10.18 15.07
N GLY A 156 9.37 9.35 14.07
CA GLY A 156 9.54 7.91 14.16
C GLY A 156 8.27 7.15 14.54
N ARG A 157 7.08 7.76 14.44
CA ARG A 157 5.85 7.15 14.97
C ARG A 157 5.14 6.33 13.91
N LEU A 158 5.41 5.03 13.91
CA LEU A 158 4.67 4.05 13.11
C LEU A 158 3.82 3.16 14.02
N ASP A 159 2.51 3.18 13.79
CA ASP A 159 1.49 2.46 14.57
C ASP A 159 0.62 1.51 13.73
N PHE A 160 0.92 1.36 12.44
CA PHE A 160 0.34 0.29 11.62
C PHE A 160 0.96 -1.08 11.95
N SER A 161 0.39 -2.14 11.37
CA SER A 161 0.99 -3.48 11.37
C SER A 161 1.56 -3.83 10.01
N ALA A 162 2.66 -4.58 10.00
CA ALA A 162 3.27 -5.11 8.80
C ALA A 162 3.73 -6.55 9.06
N SER A 163 3.68 -7.40 8.04
CA SER A 163 4.16 -8.78 8.12
C SER A 163 4.37 -9.37 6.73
N HIS A 164 5.36 -10.26 6.58
CA HIS A 164 5.66 -10.99 5.34
C HIS A 164 5.84 -10.11 4.09
N ASN A 165 6.27 -8.86 4.26
CA ASN A 165 6.66 -7.99 3.15
C ASN A 165 8.10 -8.32 2.71
N VAL A 166 8.36 -8.21 1.42
CA VAL A 166 9.66 -8.55 0.83
C VAL A 166 10.21 -7.36 0.06
N SER A 167 11.49 -7.02 0.27
CA SER A 167 12.09 -5.82 -0.30
C SER A 167 13.58 -6.02 -0.66
N THR A 168 13.97 -5.51 -1.83
CA THR A 168 15.38 -5.40 -2.23
C THR A 168 16.13 -4.33 -1.44
N GLY A 169 15.45 -3.24 -1.06
CA GLY A 169 16.05 -2.14 -0.33
C GLY A 169 16.15 -2.41 1.17
N LYS A 170 17.00 -1.63 1.84
CA LYS A 170 17.33 -1.81 3.27
C LYS A 170 16.34 -1.18 4.23
N SER A 171 15.59 -0.16 3.81
CA SER A 171 14.66 0.50 4.71
C SER A 171 13.52 -0.45 5.10
N CYS A 172 13.16 -0.45 6.38
CA CYS A 172 12.06 -1.20 6.95
C CYS A 172 11.32 -0.35 7.99
N PRO A 173 10.07 -0.69 8.37
CA PRO A 173 9.31 0.10 9.34
C PRO A 173 9.97 0.19 10.72
N TRP A 174 10.55 -0.90 11.23
CA TRP A 174 11.13 -0.96 12.57
C TRP A 174 12.56 -1.50 12.54
N PRO A 175 13.56 -0.65 12.24
CA PRO A 175 14.95 -1.06 12.17
C PRO A 175 15.46 -1.66 13.50
N GLY A 176 15.90 -2.92 13.46
CA GLY A 176 16.45 -3.63 14.62
C GLY A 176 15.42 -4.27 15.56
N ASP A 177 14.13 -4.28 15.19
CA ASP A 177 13.06 -4.94 15.94
C ASP A 177 12.18 -5.81 15.03
N ASP A 178 12.70 -6.98 14.70
CA ASP A 178 12.02 -7.95 13.82
C ASP A 178 10.71 -8.51 14.43
N SER A 179 10.50 -8.34 15.73
CA SER A 179 9.28 -8.83 16.40
C SER A 179 8.03 -8.06 15.98
N ARG A 180 8.19 -6.85 15.47
CA ARG A 180 7.10 -5.99 15.00
C ARG A 180 6.70 -6.26 13.55
N ASP A 181 7.55 -6.95 12.78
CA ASP A 181 7.32 -7.27 11.37
C ASP A 181 7.65 -8.73 11.04
N PRO A 182 6.97 -9.68 11.70
CA PRO A 182 7.33 -11.08 11.60
C PRO A 182 7.19 -11.58 10.15
N GLY A 183 8.14 -12.40 9.72
CA GLY A 183 8.14 -13.03 8.39
C GLY A 183 8.63 -12.14 7.24
N SER A 184 8.76 -10.83 7.45
CA SER A 184 9.26 -9.90 6.42
C SER A 184 10.74 -10.10 6.12
N ARG A 185 11.12 -9.84 4.87
CA ARG A 185 12.48 -10.03 4.34
C ARG A 185 12.97 -8.74 3.67
N TYR A 186 13.89 -8.05 4.31
CA TYR A 186 14.50 -6.81 3.81
C TYR A 186 15.92 -7.04 3.33
N SER A 187 16.38 -6.21 2.39
CA SER A 187 17.75 -6.29 1.83
C SER A 187 18.06 -7.64 1.16
N VAL A 188 17.06 -8.31 0.57
CA VAL A 188 17.24 -9.59 -0.10
C VAL A 188 17.35 -9.42 -1.61
N GLU A 189 18.11 -10.29 -2.27
CA GLU A 189 18.12 -10.34 -3.73
C GLU A 189 16.83 -10.98 -4.23
N ILE A 190 16.19 -10.34 -5.21
CA ILE A 190 14.91 -10.78 -5.75
C ILE A 190 15.02 -10.76 -7.28
N PRO A 191 15.42 -11.87 -7.92
CA PRO A 191 15.36 -11.99 -9.36
C PRO A 191 13.92 -11.80 -9.86
N HIS A 192 13.72 -10.95 -10.87
CA HIS A 192 12.40 -10.58 -11.40
C HIS A 192 12.46 -10.14 -12.87
N ASP A 193 11.32 -10.13 -13.55
CA ASP A 193 11.17 -9.54 -14.88
C ASP A 193 10.92 -8.01 -14.84
N GLU A 194 10.86 -7.34 -16.00
CA GLU A 194 10.67 -5.89 -16.08
C GLU A 194 9.38 -5.37 -15.43
N SER A 195 8.38 -6.25 -15.29
CA SER A 195 7.08 -5.95 -14.69
C SER A 195 7.04 -6.19 -13.17
N GLY A 196 8.14 -6.70 -12.61
CA GLY A 196 8.27 -7.07 -11.20
C GLY A 196 7.73 -8.45 -10.85
N LYS A 197 7.47 -9.32 -11.84
CA LYS A 197 7.12 -10.71 -11.56
C LYS A 197 8.37 -11.45 -11.05
N PRO A 198 8.32 -12.13 -9.90
CA PRO A 198 9.44 -12.91 -9.41
C PRO A 198 9.85 -14.01 -10.41
N ALA A 199 11.16 -14.23 -10.57
CA ALA A 199 11.68 -15.37 -11.31
C ALA A 199 11.75 -16.62 -10.41
N ALA A 200 11.89 -17.80 -11.03
CA ALA A 200 12.02 -19.06 -10.30
C ALA A 200 13.17 -19.00 -9.28
N GLY A 201 12.92 -19.49 -8.06
CA GLY A 201 13.89 -19.47 -6.95
C GLY A 201 14.07 -18.10 -6.27
N SER A 202 13.28 -17.11 -6.64
CA SER A 202 13.30 -15.78 -6.01
C SER A 202 12.90 -15.83 -4.54
N ALA A 203 13.49 -14.95 -3.72
CA ALA A 203 13.18 -14.82 -2.30
C ALA A 203 11.74 -14.35 -2.01
N ALA A 204 11.01 -13.92 -3.04
CA ALA A 204 9.59 -13.58 -2.96
C ALA A 204 8.66 -14.81 -3.05
N ILE A 205 9.15 -15.95 -3.55
CA ILE A 205 8.34 -17.17 -3.70
C ILE A 205 8.11 -17.81 -2.33
N ASP A 206 6.88 -18.27 -2.07
CA ASP A 206 6.44 -18.86 -0.79
C ASP A 206 6.80 -17.97 0.43
N ALA A 207 6.86 -16.65 0.25
CA ALA A 207 7.33 -15.71 1.26
C ALA A 207 6.21 -15.06 2.08
N GLY A 208 4.98 -15.12 1.58
CA GLY A 208 3.81 -14.53 2.21
C GLY A 208 3.21 -15.38 3.33
N VAL A 209 2.13 -14.86 3.90
CA VAL A 209 1.21 -15.58 4.79
C VAL A 209 -0.12 -15.83 4.09
N ASP A 210 -0.76 -16.97 4.32
CA ASP A 210 -2.09 -17.30 3.78
C ASP A 210 -3.15 -16.35 4.34
N LEU A 211 -3.78 -15.59 3.44
CA LEU A 211 -4.80 -14.58 3.73
C LEU A 211 -6.23 -15.10 3.56
N SER A 212 -6.43 -16.37 3.22
CA SER A 212 -7.75 -16.97 2.95
C SER A 212 -8.61 -17.17 4.20
N THR A 213 -8.03 -16.99 5.38
CA THR A 213 -8.72 -17.10 6.67
C THR A 213 -8.40 -15.94 7.63
N PHE A 214 -7.79 -14.87 7.12
CA PHE A 214 -7.19 -13.80 7.92
C PHE A 214 -8.22 -12.91 8.66
N LEU A 215 -9.42 -12.73 8.11
CA LEU A 215 -10.49 -11.93 8.70
C LEU A 215 -11.44 -12.80 9.53
N ASP A 216 -11.02 -13.20 10.73
CA ASP A 216 -11.81 -14.06 11.64
C ASP A 216 -12.29 -15.36 10.95
N GLY A 217 -11.41 -15.99 10.18
CA GLY A 217 -11.72 -17.19 9.41
C GLY A 217 -12.31 -16.94 8.02
N LYS A 218 -12.37 -15.68 7.57
CA LYS A 218 -12.78 -15.29 6.21
C LYS A 218 -11.59 -14.81 5.37
N PRO A 219 -11.65 -14.95 4.04
CA PRO A 219 -10.61 -14.45 3.15
C PRO A 219 -10.62 -12.93 3.09
N LEU A 220 -9.44 -12.33 2.91
CA LEU A 220 -9.33 -11.00 2.32
C LEU A 220 -9.75 -11.05 0.84
N PRO A 221 -10.30 -9.95 0.26
CA PRO A 221 -10.69 -9.91 -1.15
C PRO A 221 -9.58 -10.38 -2.12
N GLY A 222 -9.92 -11.29 -3.04
CA GLY A 222 -8.94 -11.84 -3.99
C GLY A 222 -7.93 -12.82 -3.37
N CYS A 223 -8.17 -13.28 -2.13
CA CYS A 223 -7.41 -14.31 -1.45
C CYS A 223 -8.28 -15.52 -1.07
N GLU A 224 -9.27 -15.86 -1.89
CA GLU A 224 -10.15 -17.01 -1.69
C GLU A 224 -9.35 -18.34 -1.70
N PRO A 225 -9.83 -19.40 -1.03
CA PRO A 225 -9.09 -20.67 -0.96
C PRO A 225 -8.61 -21.17 -2.33
N GLY A 226 -7.31 -21.42 -2.44
CA GLY A 226 -6.65 -21.81 -3.69
C GLY A 226 -6.06 -20.65 -4.51
N TYR A 227 -6.00 -19.43 -3.96
CA TYR A 227 -5.43 -18.25 -4.65
C TYR A 227 -3.91 -18.32 -4.86
N PHE A 228 -3.21 -19.23 -4.19
CA PHE A 228 -1.78 -19.44 -4.32
C PHE A 228 -1.44 -20.92 -4.51
N ARG A 229 -0.22 -21.21 -4.94
CA ARG A 229 0.33 -22.56 -5.08
C ARG A 229 1.54 -22.72 -4.17
N GLY A 230 1.96 -23.97 -3.94
CA GLY A 230 3.13 -24.23 -3.10
C GLY A 230 2.79 -24.26 -1.61
N LYS A 231 3.68 -23.72 -0.80
CA LYS A 231 3.61 -23.78 0.68
C LYS A 231 2.97 -22.55 1.28
N ALA A 232 3.10 -21.41 0.63
CA ALA A 232 2.59 -20.11 1.06
C ALA A 232 2.44 -19.21 -0.18
N PRO A 233 1.65 -18.13 -0.14
CA PRO A 233 1.54 -17.23 -1.28
C PRO A 233 2.84 -16.47 -1.55
N ASP A 234 3.08 -16.11 -2.80
CA ASP A 234 4.21 -15.27 -3.16
C ASP A 234 4.01 -13.83 -2.67
N ALA A 235 5.09 -13.15 -2.29
CA ALA A 235 5.04 -11.73 -2.00
C ALA A 235 4.89 -10.93 -3.30
N GLY A 236 3.98 -9.96 -3.31
CA GLY A 236 3.71 -9.07 -4.43
C GLY A 236 2.44 -9.44 -5.21
N ALA A 237 2.26 -8.76 -6.34
CA ALA A 237 1.04 -8.75 -7.14
C ALA A 237 0.87 -9.93 -8.10
N VAL A 238 1.87 -10.80 -8.22
CA VAL A 238 1.86 -11.90 -9.19
C VAL A 238 2.37 -13.16 -8.51
N GLU A 239 1.48 -14.14 -8.41
CA GLU A 239 1.83 -15.52 -8.05
C GLU A 239 2.59 -16.20 -9.21
N VAL A 240 3.68 -16.89 -8.90
CA VAL A 240 4.45 -17.68 -9.85
C VAL A 240 3.87 -19.10 -9.93
N GLU A 241 3.68 -19.61 -11.15
CA GLU A 241 3.08 -20.94 -11.40
C GLU A 241 4.05 -22.12 -11.22
#